data_AF-A0A4V2TSB8-F1
#
_entry.id   AF-A0A4V2TSB8-F1
#
_cell.length_a   1.000
_cell.length_b   1.000
_cell.length_c   1.000
_cell.angle_alpha   90.00
_cell.angle_beta   90.00
_cell.angle_gamma   90.00
#
_symmetry.space_group_name_H-M   'P 1'
#
loop_
_entity.id
_entity.type
_entity.pdbx_description
1 polymer ?
#
loop_
_entity_poly.entity_id
_entity_poly.type
_entity_poly.pdbx_seq_one_letter_code
_entity_poly.pdbx_strand_id
1 'polypeptide(L)'
;MYDDLPEDHENAFVYLERRFREQLDESLKDNDQGSFDAYAKRRYMSAVKAAATSLDIPGIAEFPMPSNEREVWAAFEDFETDILNLTVQIEINHARRRKRYSVVFDGAERERLRHYIEQIRAVVEKSDAPQGKRDAIFKKLADLTLEIDRTRTRYEVVADAVLSVARLSGDVEREGLEPWWKWVKLIFGVIDDAKDKEPKQTLPAPEERKRLEAPRKQLPAPENKGFEKSFDDDIPF
;
A
#
# COMPACT_ATOMS: atom_id res chain seq x y z
N MET A 1 18.77 7.44 -15.42
CA MET A 1 18.20 6.13 -14.98
C MET A 1 17.24 6.30 -13.81
N TYR A 2 17.45 7.31 -12.95
CA TYR A 2 16.62 7.57 -11.78
C TYR A 2 15.55 8.67 -11.98
N ASP A 3 15.46 9.23 -13.19
CA ASP A 3 14.61 10.39 -13.47
C ASP A 3 13.11 10.04 -13.54
N ASP A 4 12.77 8.76 -13.76
CA ASP A 4 11.40 8.24 -13.84
C ASP A 4 10.99 7.44 -12.58
N LEU A 5 11.69 7.63 -11.46
CA LEU A 5 11.43 6.86 -10.25
C LEU A 5 10.10 7.30 -9.61
N PRO A 6 9.22 6.37 -9.20
CA PRO A 6 8.06 6.69 -8.38
C PRO A 6 8.44 7.49 -7.12
N GLU A 7 7.61 8.46 -6.73
CA GLU A 7 7.84 9.26 -5.50
C GLU A 7 7.68 8.41 -4.23
N ASP A 8 6.79 7.41 -4.25
CA ASP A 8 6.59 6.49 -3.14
C ASP A 8 7.74 5.49 -3.08
N HIS A 9 8.44 5.45 -1.94
CA HIS A 9 9.64 4.62 -1.74
C HIS A 9 9.37 3.13 -1.97
N GLU A 10 8.21 2.61 -1.55
CA GLU A 10 7.86 1.19 -1.71
C GLU A 10 7.64 0.86 -3.19
N ASN A 11 6.93 1.71 -3.94
CA ASN A 11 6.75 1.56 -5.38
C ASN A 11 8.07 1.74 -6.16
N ALA A 12 8.93 2.68 -5.73
CA ALA A 12 10.25 2.89 -6.30
C ALA A 12 11.13 1.65 -6.14
N PHE A 13 11.05 0.99 -4.98
CA PHE A 13 11.76 -0.25 -4.72
C PHE A 13 11.29 -1.37 -5.66
N VAL A 14 9.98 -1.59 -5.78
CA VAL A 14 9.43 -2.62 -6.69
C VAL A 14 9.82 -2.35 -8.15
N TYR A 15 9.84 -1.08 -8.56
CA TYR A 15 10.28 -0.71 -9.90
C TYR A 15 11.77 -1.03 -10.15
N LEU A 16 12.65 -0.70 -9.20
CA LEU A 16 14.08 -1.00 -9.30
C LEU A 16 14.37 -2.49 -9.24
N GLU A 17 13.70 -3.22 -8.35
CA GLU A 17 13.83 -4.66 -8.20
C GLU A 17 13.53 -5.40 -9.50
N ARG A 18 12.40 -5.08 -10.15
CA ARG A 18 12.03 -5.65 -11.46
C ARG A 18 13.11 -5.43 -12.51
N ARG A 19 13.65 -4.21 -12.57
CA ARG A 19 14.70 -3.87 -13.51
C ARG A 19 16.01 -4.60 -13.24
N PHE A 20 16.39 -4.77 -11.98
CA PHE A 20 17.57 -5.57 -11.62
C PHE A 20 17.36 -7.05 -11.94
N ARG A 21 16.14 -7.56 -11.78
CA ARG A 21 15.78 -8.93 -12.14
C ARG A 21 15.86 -9.16 -13.65
N GLU A 22 15.33 -8.24 -14.46
CA GLU A 22 15.47 -8.29 -15.91
C GLU A 22 16.94 -8.34 -16.35
N GLN A 23 17.80 -7.52 -15.73
CA GLN A 23 19.25 -7.53 -16.00
C GLN A 23 19.92 -8.84 -15.59
N LEU A 24 19.48 -9.45 -14.48
CA LEU A 24 19.95 -10.77 -14.06
C LEU A 24 19.55 -11.82 -15.08
N ASP A 25 18.28 -11.86 -15.48
CA ASP A 25 17.75 -12.83 -16.45
C ASP A 25 18.44 -12.69 -17.81
N GLU A 26 18.71 -11.47 -18.26
CA GLU A 26 19.50 -11.21 -19.48
C GLU A 26 20.93 -11.73 -19.33
N SER A 27 21.59 -11.47 -18.19
CA SER A 27 22.97 -11.92 -17.96
C SER A 27 23.09 -13.44 -17.97
N LEU A 28 22.08 -14.14 -17.44
CA LEU A 28 22.05 -15.61 -17.35
C LEU A 28 21.67 -16.29 -18.67
N LYS A 29 20.99 -15.61 -19.60
CA LYS A 29 20.62 -16.19 -20.92
C LYS A 29 21.82 -16.46 -21.83
N ASP A 30 22.88 -15.66 -21.70
CA ASP A 30 24.00 -15.67 -22.63
C ASP A 30 25.22 -16.48 -22.12
N ASN A 31 25.16 -17.08 -20.92
CA ASN A 31 26.30 -17.74 -20.30
C ASN A 31 25.93 -19.05 -19.57
N ASP A 32 26.59 -20.16 -19.94
CA ASP A 32 26.44 -21.48 -19.30
C ASP A 32 27.53 -21.79 -18.24
N GLN A 33 28.20 -20.77 -17.71
CA GLN A 33 29.31 -20.94 -16.76
C GLN A 33 28.87 -20.68 -15.31
N GLY A 34 28.88 -21.71 -14.46
CA GLY A 34 28.40 -21.60 -13.07
C GLY A 34 29.12 -20.57 -12.16
N SER A 35 30.37 -20.19 -12.44
CA SER A 35 31.05 -19.09 -11.70
C SER A 35 30.54 -17.71 -12.13
N PHE A 36 30.17 -17.55 -13.40
CA PHE A 36 29.53 -16.33 -13.89
C PHE A 36 28.13 -16.16 -13.28
N ASP A 37 27.36 -17.24 -13.15
CA ASP A 37 26.04 -17.22 -12.52
C ASP A 37 26.10 -16.75 -11.06
N ALA A 38 27.05 -17.29 -10.29
CA ALA A 38 27.25 -16.89 -8.90
C ALA A 38 27.62 -15.40 -8.79
N TYR A 39 28.44 -14.89 -9.72
CA TYR A 39 28.77 -13.47 -9.80
C TYR A 39 27.54 -12.60 -10.13
N ALA A 40 26.75 -12.98 -11.14
CA ALA A 40 25.56 -12.26 -11.56
C ALA A 40 24.51 -12.20 -10.44
N LYS A 41 24.26 -13.33 -9.76
CA LYS A 41 23.37 -13.42 -8.60
C LYS A 41 23.82 -12.53 -7.44
N ARG A 42 25.11 -12.56 -7.08
CA ARG A 42 25.66 -11.68 -6.03
C ARG A 42 25.52 -10.20 -6.37
N ARG A 43 25.74 -9.84 -7.64
CA ARG A 43 25.56 -8.46 -8.13
C ARG A 43 24.10 -8.01 -8.00
N TYR A 44 23.14 -8.86 -8.38
CA TYR A 44 21.71 -8.60 -8.19
C TYR A 44 21.38 -8.38 -6.71
N MET A 45 21.78 -9.32 -5.82
CA MET A 45 21.53 -9.22 -4.38
C MET A 45 22.09 -7.91 -3.80
N SER A 46 23.31 -7.54 -4.19
CA SER A 46 23.93 -6.28 -3.75
C SER A 46 23.18 -5.04 -4.25
N ALA A 47 22.70 -5.04 -5.50
CA ALA A 47 21.96 -3.92 -6.08
C ALA A 47 20.61 -3.72 -5.38
N VAL A 48 19.87 -4.82 -5.17
CA VAL A 48 18.58 -4.80 -4.47
C VAL A 48 18.76 -4.36 -3.01
N LYS A 49 19.78 -4.87 -2.31
CA LYS A 49 20.10 -4.42 -0.95
C LYS A 49 20.43 -2.93 -0.89
N ALA A 50 21.24 -2.42 -1.83
CA ALA A 50 21.56 -1.00 -1.89
C ALA A 50 20.30 -0.14 -2.12
N ALA A 51 19.41 -0.56 -3.02
CA ALA A 51 18.14 0.12 -3.25
C ALA A 51 17.23 0.10 -2.01
N ALA A 52 17.12 -1.05 -1.33
CA ALA A 52 16.36 -1.17 -0.08
C ALA A 52 16.90 -0.22 0.99
N THR A 53 18.22 -0.14 1.18
CA THR A 53 18.84 0.78 2.15
C THR A 53 18.61 2.25 1.77
N SER A 54 18.73 2.62 0.50
CA SER A 54 18.53 4.01 0.07
C SER A 54 17.07 4.48 0.13
N LEU A 55 16.11 3.56 0.04
CA LEU A 55 14.67 3.84 0.08
C LEU A 55 14.05 3.56 1.48
N ASP A 56 14.88 3.24 2.47
CA ASP A 56 14.47 2.89 3.84
C ASP A 56 13.46 1.72 3.90
N ILE A 57 13.64 0.70 3.07
CA ILE A 57 12.78 -0.48 3.02
C ILE A 57 13.24 -1.51 4.05
N PRO A 58 12.43 -1.80 5.10
CA PRO A 58 12.82 -2.73 6.15
C PRO A 58 12.82 -4.19 5.67
N GLY A 59 13.58 -5.04 6.38
CA GLY A 59 13.61 -6.50 6.16
C GLY A 59 14.74 -6.99 5.24
N ILE A 60 15.06 -6.24 4.17
CA ILE A 60 16.08 -6.65 3.17
C ILE A 60 17.42 -5.96 3.37
N ALA A 61 17.43 -4.76 3.94
CA ALA A 61 18.66 -4.00 4.20
C ALA A 61 19.65 -4.74 5.12
N GLU A 62 19.17 -5.69 5.93
CA GLU A 62 19.99 -6.47 6.87
C GLU A 62 20.37 -7.85 6.34
N PHE A 63 19.93 -8.22 5.13
CA PHE A 63 20.15 -9.57 4.59
C PHE A 63 21.66 -9.88 4.48
N PRO A 64 22.13 -11.04 4.97
CA PRO A 64 23.55 -11.40 4.95
C PRO A 64 24.02 -11.67 3.51
N MET A 65 25.15 -11.06 3.12
CA MET A 65 25.72 -11.30 1.79
C MET A 65 26.65 -12.52 1.83
N PRO A 66 26.52 -13.47 0.87
CA PRO A 66 27.35 -14.66 0.82
C PRO A 66 28.82 -14.30 0.56
N SER A 67 29.74 -14.90 1.31
CA SER A 67 31.17 -14.55 1.23
C SER A 67 31.91 -15.37 0.18
N ASN A 68 31.45 -16.59 -0.12
CA ASN A 68 32.04 -17.48 -1.12
C ASN A 68 30.99 -17.94 -2.16
N GLU A 69 31.42 -18.53 -3.27
CA GLU A 69 30.53 -18.95 -4.37
C GLU A 69 29.55 -20.06 -3.97
N ARG A 70 29.95 -20.98 -3.07
CA ARG A 70 29.11 -22.11 -2.66
C ARG A 70 27.88 -21.66 -1.88
N GLU A 71 28.02 -20.62 -1.06
CA GLU A 71 26.93 -20.02 -0.31
C GLU A 71 25.97 -19.20 -1.17
N VAL A 72 26.41 -18.70 -2.33
CA VAL A 72 25.59 -17.81 -3.17
C VAL A 72 24.29 -18.49 -3.59
N TRP A 73 24.32 -19.77 -3.93
CA TRP A 73 23.13 -20.47 -4.43
C TRP A 73 22.02 -20.54 -3.39
N ALA A 74 22.33 -21.07 -2.20
CA ALA A 74 21.37 -21.15 -1.10
C ALA A 74 20.92 -19.77 -0.62
N ALA A 75 21.86 -18.83 -0.44
CA ALA A 75 21.54 -17.48 -0.01
C ALA A 75 20.68 -16.73 -1.04
N PHE A 76 20.86 -17.00 -2.34
CA PHE A 76 20.07 -16.38 -3.40
C PHE A 76 18.64 -16.90 -3.43
N GLU A 77 18.41 -18.20 -3.22
CA GLU A 77 17.05 -18.78 -3.16
C GLU A 77 16.24 -18.21 -1.99
N ASP A 78 16.86 -18.12 -0.81
CA ASP A 78 16.26 -17.49 0.38
C ASP A 78 15.98 -16.00 0.11
N PHE A 79 16.96 -15.29 -0.45
CA PHE A 79 16.83 -13.88 -0.80
C PHE A 79 15.71 -13.64 -1.81
N GLU A 80 15.62 -14.43 -2.87
CA GLU A 80 14.58 -14.30 -3.89
C GLU A 80 13.19 -14.52 -3.30
N THR A 81 13.05 -15.50 -2.42
CA THR A 81 11.80 -15.78 -1.70
C THR A 81 11.38 -14.60 -0.83
N ASP A 82 12.32 -14.02 -0.08
CA ASP A 82 12.07 -12.86 0.77
C ASP A 82 11.70 -11.61 -0.04
N ILE A 83 12.40 -11.38 -1.15
CA ILE A 83 12.10 -10.28 -2.09
C ILE A 83 10.71 -10.45 -2.70
N LEU A 84 10.36 -11.67 -3.14
CA LEU A 84 9.04 -11.94 -3.70
C LEU A 84 7.94 -11.66 -2.66
N ASN A 85 8.13 -12.14 -1.43
CA ASN A 85 7.20 -11.90 -0.33
C ASN A 85 7.04 -10.41 -0.03
N LEU A 86 8.14 -9.66 0.03
CA LEU A 86 8.13 -8.22 0.27
C LEU A 86 7.42 -7.47 -0.87
N THR A 87 7.76 -7.76 -2.13
CA THR A 87 7.14 -7.13 -3.30
C THR A 87 5.64 -7.37 -3.30
N VAL A 88 5.19 -8.59 -3.03
CA VAL A 88 3.76 -8.92 -2.93
C VAL A 88 3.09 -8.15 -1.78
N GLN A 89 3.73 -8.03 -0.62
CA GLN A 89 3.20 -7.24 0.49
C GLN A 89 3.05 -5.77 0.13
N ILE A 90 4.06 -5.18 -0.51
CA ILE A 90 4.03 -3.80 -1.01
C ILE A 90 2.86 -3.61 -1.99
N GLU A 91 2.74 -4.49 -2.99
CA GLU A 91 1.67 -4.41 -4.00
C GLU A 91 0.27 -4.54 -3.37
N ILE A 92 0.09 -5.47 -2.43
CA ILE A 92 -1.17 -5.63 -1.68
C ILE A 92 -1.47 -4.36 -0.88
N ASN A 93 -0.50 -3.84 -0.14
CA ASN A 93 -0.66 -2.65 0.69
C ASN A 93 -1.00 -1.44 -0.17
N HIS A 94 -0.31 -1.26 -1.30
CA HIS A 94 -0.59 -0.22 -2.26
C HIS A 94 -2.00 -0.35 -2.85
N ALA A 95 -2.41 -1.55 -3.26
CA ALA A 95 -3.77 -1.80 -3.75
C ALA A 95 -4.85 -1.50 -2.68
N ARG A 96 -4.58 -1.85 -1.42
CA ARG A 96 -5.48 -1.55 -0.28
C ARG A 96 -5.57 -0.06 0.00
N ARG A 97 -4.44 0.66 0.00
CA ARG A 97 -4.42 2.14 0.15
C ARG A 97 -5.24 2.79 -0.97
N ARG A 98 -5.04 2.37 -2.22
CA ARG A 98 -5.82 2.86 -3.38
C ARG A 98 -7.32 2.60 -3.25
N LYS A 99 -7.72 1.44 -2.70
CA LYS A 99 -9.13 1.14 -2.42
C LYS A 99 -9.72 2.10 -1.38
N ARG A 100 -8.97 2.46 -0.33
CA ARG A 100 -9.42 3.37 0.74
C ARG A 100 -9.69 4.80 0.26
N TYR A 101 -8.94 5.28 -0.73
CA TYR A 101 -9.06 6.64 -1.29
C TYR A 101 -9.81 6.70 -2.61
N SER A 102 -10.69 5.73 -2.86
CA SER A 102 -11.55 5.70 -4.04
C SER A 102 -12.92 5.14 -3.71
N VAL A 103 -13.90 5.39 -4.58
CA VAL A 103 -15.28 4.92 -4.44
C VAL A 103 -15.78 4.34 -5.76
N VAL A 104 -16.67 3.35 -5.70
CA VAL A 104 -17.43 2.85 -6.86
C VAL A 104 -18.75 3.57 -6.94
N PHE A 105 -19.12 4.01 -8.14
CA PHE A 105 -20.44 4.55 -8.42
C PHE A 105 -21.29 3.57 -9.22
N ASP A 106 -22.58 3.51 -8.91
CA ASP A 106 -23.56 2.88 -9.78
C ASP A 106 -23.86 3.75 -11.03
N GLY A 107 -24.62 3.20 -11.98
CA GLY A 107 -24.93 3.91 -13.23
C GLY A 107 -25.68 5.23 -13.01
N ALA A 108 -26.60 5.27 -12.05
CA ALA A 108 -27.41 6.44 -11.75
C ALA A 108 -26.62 7.53 -11.01
N GLU A 109 -25.70 7.13 -10.13
CA GLU A 109 -24.73 8.01 -9.47
C GLU A 109 -23.79 8.66 -10.49
N ARG A 110 -23.26 7.88 -11.44
CA ARG A 110 -22.42 8.42 -12.53
C ARG A 110 -23.18 9.44 -13.36
N GLU A 111 -24.43 9.16 -13.73
CA GLU A 111 -25.25 10.09 -14.51
C GLU A 111 -25.53 11.39 -13.75
N ARG A 112 -25.84 11.30 -12.44
CA ARG A 112 -26.00 12.47 -11.56
C ARG A 112 -24.71 13.30 -11.50
N LEU A 113 -23.56 12.66 -11.34
CA LEU A 113 -22.27 13.33 -11.31
C LEU A 113 -21.96 14.05 -12.63
N ARG A 114 -22.17 13.38 -13.77
CA ARG A 114 -22.03 14.01 -15.10
C ARG A 114 -22.93 15.22 -15.24
N HIS A 115 -24.19 15.11 -14.82
CA HIS A 115 -25.13 16.22 -14.85
C HIS A 115 -24.60 17.42 -14.05
N TYR A 116 -24.12 17.21 -12.83
CA TYR A 116 -23.55 18.31 -12.03
C TYR A 116 -22.30 18.92 -12.65
N ILE A 117 -21.43 18.13 -13.29
CA ILE A 117 -20.26 18.63 -14.01
C ILE A 117 -20.68 19.50 -15.19
N GLU A 118 -21.68 19.08 -15.97
CA GLU A 118 -22.21 19.88 -17.07
C GLU A 118 -22.87 21.17 -16.58
N GLN A 119 -23.51 21.16 -15.42
CA GLN A 119 -24.01 22.40 -14.80
C GLN A 119 -22.88 23.36 -14.43
N ILE A 120 -21.75 22.85 -13.93
CA ILE A 120 -20.56 23.68 -13.66
C ILE A 120 -19.99 24.23 -14.98
N ARG A 121 -19.89 23.40 -16.03
CA ARG A 121 -19.45 23.85 -17.37
C ARG A 121 -20.30 24.99 -17.90
N ALA A 122 -21.63 24.86 -17.83
CA ALA A 122 -22.56 25.89 -18.31
C ALA A 122 -22.44 27.22 -17.53
N VAL A 123 -22.11 27.18 -16.24
CA VAL A 123 -21.84 28.39 -15.44
C VAL A 123 -20.51 29.03 -15.86
N VAL A 124 -19.47 28.23 -16.06
CA VAL A 124 -18.15 28.70 -16.49
C VAL A 124 -18.18 29.29 -17.90
N GLU A 125 -18.94 28.69 -18.81
CA GLU A 125 -19.09 29.18 -20.19
C GLU A 125 -19.72 30.59 -20.24
N LYS A 126 -20.71 30.83 -19.38
CA LYS A 126 -21.41 32.12 -19.27
C LYS A 126 -20.66 33.18 -18.48
N SER A 127 -19.48 32.85 -17.95
CA SER A 127 -18.71 33.76 -17.11
C SER A 127 -17.84 34.71 -17.91
N ASP A 128 -17.53 35.85 -17.30
CA ASP A 128 -16.60 36.87 -17.83
C ASP A 128 -15.12 36.49 -17.61
N ALA A 129 -14.84 35.24 -17.22
CA ALA A 129 -13.48 34.78 -17.00
C ALA A 129 -12.65 34.81 -18.30
N PRO A 130 -11.36 35.20 -18.24
CA PRO A 130 -10.46 35.16 -19.38
C PRO A 130 -10.43 33.78 -20.06
N GLN A 131 -10.29 33.77 -21.39
CA GLN A 131 -10.30 32.53 -22.20
C GLN A 131 -9.36 31.45 -21.65
N GLY A 132 -8.12 31.82 -21.31
CA GLY A 132 -7.15 30.87 -20.75
C GLY A 132 -7.57 30.26 -19.40
N LYS A 133 -8.29 31.02 -18.54
CA LYS A 133 -8.86 30.47 -17.30
C LYS A 133 -10.00 29.49 -17.60
N ARG A 134 -10.90 29.83 -18.54
CA ARG A 134 -12.00 28.94 -18.95
C ARG A 134 -11.49 27.62 -19.53
N ASP A 135 -10.51 27.67 -20.42
CA ASP A 135 -9.92 26.48 -21.04
C ASP A 135 -9.26 25.57 -20.00
N ALA A 136 -8.58 26.15 -19.01
CA ALA A 136 -8.00 25.40 -17.89
C ALA A 136 -9.08 24.72 -17.02
N ILE A 137 -10.19 25.40 -16.74
CA ILE A 137 -11.32 24.80 -16.02
C ILE A 137 -11.95 23.66 -16.84
N PHE A 138 -12.21 23.88 -18.13
CA PHE A 138 -12.81 22.86 -18.98
C PHE A 138 -11.96 21.60 -19.10
N LYS A 139 -10.63 21.77 -19.16
CA LYS A 139 -9.68 20.65 -19.09
C LYS A 139 -9.85 19.86 -17.79
N LYS A 140 -9.87 20.53 -16.64
CA LYS A 140 -10.05 19.88 -15.33
C LYS A 140 -11.40 19.19 -15.17
N LEU A 141 -12.47 19.79 -15.70
CA LEU A 141 -13.79 19.16 -15.71
C LEU A 141 -13.84 17.95 -16.66
N ALA A 142 -13.10 17.98 -17.78
CA ALA A 142 -12.96 16.81 -18.65
C ALA A 142 -12.20 15.67 -17.96
N ASP A 143 -11.09 15.99 -17.28
CA ASP A 143 -10.31 15.03 -16.49
C ASP A 143 -11.17 14.38 -15.39
N LEU A 144 -12.00 15.19 -14.72
CA LEU A 144 -12.95 14.71 -13.71
C LEU A 144 -14.01 13.77 -14.31
N THR A 145 -14.59 14.11 -15.47
CA THR A 145 -15.55 13.23 -16.15
C THR A 145 -14.92 11.89 -16.52
N LEU A 146 -13.68 11.89 -17.03
CA LEU A 146 -12.96 10.65 -17.33
C LEU A 146 -12.69 9.82 -16.07
N GLU A 147 -12.41 10.44 -14.94
CA GLU A 147 -12.19 9.75 -13.67
C GLU A 147 -13.48 9.12 -13.10
N ILE A 148 -14.62 9.77 -13.25
CA ILE A 148 -15.93 9.25 -12.83
C ILE A 148 -16.34 8.00 -13.64
N ASP A 149 -15.82 7.89 -14.85
CA ASP A 149 -16.09 6.77 -15.77
C ASP A 149 -15.25 5.54 -15.49
N ARG A 150 -14.24 5.68 -14.63
CA ARG A 150 -13.46 4.54 -14.17
C ARG A 150 -14.29 3.62 -13.29
N THR A 151 -13.85 2.38 -13.17
CA THR A 151 -14.44 1.40 -12.25
C THR A 151 -14.46 1.93 -10.81
N ARG A 152 -13.39 2.62 -10.39
CA ARG A 152 -13.30 3.34 -9.12
C ARG A 152 -12.78 4.75 -9.37
N THR A 153 -13.45 5.73 -8.78
CA THR A 153 -13.08 7.15 -8.86
C THR A 153 -12.26 7.50 -7.63
N ARG A 154 -11.08 8.09 -7.84
CA ARG A 154 -10.19 8.50 -6.74
C ARG A 154 -10.58 9.86 -6.19
N TYR A 155 -10.57 9.98 -4.85
CA TYR A 155 -10.90 11.25 -4.18
C TYR A 155 -9.92 12.37 -4.51
N GLU A 156 -8.65 12.04 -4.74
CA GLU A 156 -7.59 13.00 -5.08
C GLU A 156 -7.91 13.78 -6.36
N VAL A 157 -8.42 13.10 -7.39
CA VAL A 157 -8.72 13.71 -8.69
C VAL A 157 -9.95 14.61 -8.58
N VAL A 158 -10.95 14.18 -7.80
CA VAL A 158 -12.12 15.02 -7.49
C VAL A 158 -11.69 16.28 -6.73
N ALA A 159 -10.88 16.12 -5.69
CA ALA A 159 -10.39 17.24 -4.88
C ALA A 159 -9.53 18.21 -5.71
N ASP A 160 -8.65 17.70 -6.58
CA ASP A 160 -7.83 18.51 -7.48
C ASP A 160 -8.69 19.29 -8.49
N ALA A 161 -9.73 18.66 -9.05
CA ALA A 161 -10.67 19.33 -9.95
C ALA A 161 -11.43 20.45 -9.22
N VAL A 162 -11.97 20.19 -8.03
CA VAL A 162 -12.66 21.21 -7.22
C VAL A 162 -11.73 22.35 -6.85
N LEU A 163 -10.51 22.05 -6.38
CA LEU A 163 -9.53 23.06 -6.01
C LEU A 163 -9.08 23.89 -7.22
N SER A 164 -8.94 23.27 -8.38
CA SER A 164 -8.62 23.97 -9.63
C SER A 164 -9.73 24.95 -10.02
N VAL A 165 -11.00 24.52 -9.95
CA VAL A 165 -12.14 25.43 -10.18
C VAL A 165 -12.14 26.55 -9.14
N ALA A 166 -11.93 26.23 -7.86
CA ALA A 166 -11.91 27.20 -6.76
C ALA A 166 -10.80 28.26 -6.88
N ARG A 167 -9.58 27.85 -7.28
CA ARG A 167 -8.44 28.75 -7.49
C ARG A 167 -8.66 29.68 -8.66
N LEU A 168 -9.19 29.15 -9.76
CA LEU A 168 -9.50 29.93 -10.95
C LEU A 168 -10.69 30.86 -10.71
N SER A 169 -11.54 30.51 -9.74
CA SER A 169 -12.64 31.33 -9.23
C SER A 169 -12.25 32.23 -8.05
N GLY A 170 -10.97 32.48 -7.73
CA GLY A 170 -10.62 33.34 -6.58
C GLY A 170 -11.08 34.80 -6.71
N ASP A 171 -11.30 35.28 -7.93
CA ASP A 171 -11.73 36.66 -8.24
C ASP A 171 -13.27 36.83 -8.30
N VAL A 172 -14.02 35.80 -7.91
CA VAL A 172 -15.41 35.57 -8.34
C VAL A 172 -16.50 36.37 -7.66
N GLU A 173 -16.26 36.88 -6.45
CA GLU A 173 -17.17 37.88 -5.88
C GLU A 173 -17.28 39.13 -6.76
N ARG A 174 -16.24 39.46 -7.56
CA ARG A 174 -16.30 40.53 -8.56
C ARG A 174 -16.85 40.08 -9.92
N GLU A 175 -16.76 38.80 -10.25
CA GLU A 175 -17.12 38.23 -11.58
C GLU A 175 -18.48 37.50 -11.61
N GLY A 176 -19.29 37.56 -10.53
CA GLY A 176 -20.66 37.02 -10.51
C GLY A 176 -20.78 35.48 -10.55
N LEU A 177 -19.67 34.79 -10.27
CA LEU A 177 -19.46 33.36 -10.53
C LEU A 177 -19.82 32.44 -9.32
N GLU A 178 -20.55 32.91 -8.30
CA GLU A 178 -21.02 32.10 -7.17
C GLU A 178 -21.94 30.88 -7.46
N PRO A 179 -22.56 30.64 -8.64
CA PRO A 179 -23.56 29.56 -8.78
C PRO A 179 -23.04 28.11 -8.81
N TRP A 180 -21.73 27.85 -8.94
CA TRP A 180 -21.23 26.47 -9.17
C TRP A 180 -21.00 25.68 -7.88
N TRP A 181 -20.80 26.35 -6.73
CA TRP A 181 -20.50 25.69 -5.46
C TRP A 181 -21.61 24.73 -4.99
N LYS A 182 -22.86 25.04 -5.32
CA LYS A 182 -23.99 24.15 -5.04
C LYS A 182 -23.84 22.79 -5.74
N TRP A 183 -23.32 22.77 -6.96
CA TRP A 183 -23.09 21.53 -7.72
C TRP A 183 -21.93 20.73 -7.14
N VAL A 184 -20.89 21.42 -6.65
CA VAL A 184 -19.80 20.77 -5.92
C VAL A 184 -20.28 20.11 -4.64
N LYS A 185 -21.12 20.79 -3.85
CA LYS A 185 -21.75 20.17 -2.67
C LYS A 185 -22.54 18.91 -3.04
N LEU A 186 -23.27 18.94 -4.14
CA LEU A 186 -24.04 17.78 -4.63
C LEU A 186 -23.12 16.65 -5.12
N ILE A 187 -21.99 16.96 -5.75
CA ILE A 187 -20.96 15.97 -6.12
C ILE A 187 -20.41 15.29 -4.86
N PHE A 188 -20.04 16.05 -3.83
CA PHE A 188 -19.59 15.48 -2.56
C PHE A 188 -20.67 14.65 -1.87
N GLY A 189 -21.93 15.08 -1.91
CA GLY A 189 -23.06 14.29 -1.40
C GLY A 189 -23.18 12.92 -2.07
N VAL A 190 -23.06 12.86 -3.40
CA VAL A 190 -23.06 11.56 -4.12
C VAL A 190 -21.86 10.71 -3.75
N ILE A 191 -20.69 11.32 -3.55
CA ILE A 191 -19.47 10.61 -3.11
C ILE A 191 -19.65 10.01 -1.72
N ASP A 192 -20.19 10.78 -0.77
CA ASP A 192 -20.43 10.33 0.59
C ASP A 192 -21.47 9.21 0.63
N ASP A 193 -22.59 9.36 -0.08
CA ASP A 193 -23.62 8.32 -0.22
C ASP A 193 -23.04 7.01 -0.78
N ALA A 194 -22.22 7.10 -1.84
CA ALA A 194 -21.60 5.95 -2.48
C ALA A 194 -20.57 5.28 -1.56
N LYS A 195 -19.84 6.07 -0.77
CA LYS A 195 -18.87 5.57 0.22
C LYS A 195 -19.56 4.84 1.36
N ASP A 196 -20.70 5.33 1.83
CA ASP A 196 -21.47 4.69 2.90
C ASP A 196 -22.10 3.36 2.46
N LYS A 197 -22.38 3.20 1.17
CA LYS A 197 -22.82 1.93 0.57
C LYS A 197 -21.70 0.90 0.43
N GLU A 198 -20.43 1.31 0.41
CA GLU A 198 -19.34 0.35 0.27
C GLU A 198 -19.28 -0.57 1.51
N PRO A 199 -19.12 -1.90 1.32
CA PRO A 199 -19.04 -2.83 2.43
C PRO A 199 -17.85 -2.46 3.32
N LYS A 200 -18.16 -2.00 4.55
CA LYS A 200 -17.14 -1.73 5.57
C LYS A 200 -16.40 -3.04 5.82
N GLN A 201 -15.11 -3.09 5.47
CA GLN A 201 -14.22 -4.19 5.86
C GLN A 201 -14.03 -4.16 7.38
N THR A 202 -15.06 -4.58 8.11
CA THR A 202 -14.97 -4.88 9.52
C THR A 202 -14.52 -6.32 9.60
N LEU A 203 -13.29 -6.52 10.07
CA LEU A 203 -12.89 -7.83 10.55
C LEU A 203 -13.86 -8.20 11.68
N PRO A 204 -14.32 -9.46 11.78
CA PRO A 204 -15.07 -9.90 12.94
C PRO A 204 -14.26 -9.55 14.19
N ALA A 205 -14.93 -9.08 15.23
CA ALA A 205 -14.27 -8.77 16.50
C ALA A 205 -13.42 -10.00 16.93
N PRO A 206 -12.16 -9.82 17.34
CA PRO A 206 -11.34 -10.93 17.81
C PRO A 206 -12.12 -11.68 18.88
N GLU A 207 -12.23 -13.02 18.77
CA GLU A 207 -12.83 -13.81 19.84
C GLU A 207 -12.17 -13.43 21.16
N GLU A 208 -12.97 -13.07 22.17
CA GLU A 208 -12.46 -12.69 23.47
C GLU A 208 -11.50 -13.78 23.95
N ARG A 209 -10.22 -13.43 24.09
CA ARG A 209 -9.20 -14.36 24.58
C ARG A 209 -9.67 -14.89 25.92
N LYS A 210 -10.11 -16.15 25.95
CA LYS A 210 -10.52 -16.83 27.19
C LYS A 210 -9.37 -16.67 28.18
N ARG A 211 -9.63 -15.98 29.29
CA ARG A 211 -8.65 -15.81 30.36
C ARG A 211 -8.21 -17.20 30.81
N LEU A 212 -6.90 -17.42 30.88
CA LEU A 212 -6.35 -18.64 31.47
C LEU A 212 -6.96 -18.81 32.86
N GLU A 213 -7.50 -20.00 33.13
CA GLU A 213 -8.01 -20.33 34.45
C GLU A 213 -6.90 -20.13 35.49
N ALA A 214 -7.26 -19.58 36.65
CA ALA A 214 -6.29 -19.32 37.70
C ALA A 214 -5.56 -20.62 38.09
N PRO A 215 -4.25 -20.55 38.43
CA PRO A 215 -3.48 -21.72 38.82
C PRO A 215 -4.21 -22.49 39.91
N ARG A 216 -4.42 -23.80 39.69
CA ARG A 216 -5.07 -24.67 40.68
C ARG A 216 -4.28 -24.58 41.99
N LYS A 217 -4.98 -24.25 43.09
CA LYS A 217 -4.41 -24.25 44.45
C LYS A 217 -3.78 -25.62 44.70
N GLN A 218 -2.45 -25.65 44.84
CA GLN A 218 -1.75 -26.85 45.26
C GLN A 218 -2.20 -27.21 46.67
N LEU A 219 -2.54 -28.49 46.88
CA LEU A 219 -2.89 -29.00 48.20
C LEU A 219 -1.67 -28.89 49.14
N PRO A 220 -1.87 -28.63 50.44
CA PRO A 220 -0.76 -28.56 51.39
C PRO A 220 -0.01 -29.90 51.44
N ALA A 221 1.31 -29.81 51.56
CA ALA A 221 2.19 -30.98 51.65
C ALA A 221 1.81 -31.86 52.85
N PRO A 222 1.85 -33.20 52.71
CA PRO A 222 1.51 -34.10 53.81
C PRO A 222 2.53 -33.96 54.96
N GLU A 223 2.01 -33.81 56.17
CA GLU A 223 2.82 -33.81 57.40
C GLU A 223 3.54 -35.15 57.55
N ASN A 224 4.88 -35.11 57.58
CA ASN A 224 5.74 -36.23 57.92
C ASN A 224 5.45 -36.68 59.36
N LYS A 225 4.58 -37.68 59.54
CA LYS A 225 4.56 -38.50 60.74
C LYS A 225 5.67 -39.54 60.63
N GLY A 226 6.60 -39.45 61.58
CA GLY A 226 7.87 -40.16 61.61
C GLY A 226 7.76 -41.67 61.44
N PHE A 227 8.76 -42.20 60.74
CA PHE A 227 9.20 -43.58 60.85
C PHE A 227 10.69 -43.55 61.19
N GLU A 228 10.98 -43.44 62.49
CA GLU A 228 12.23 -43.98 63.03
C GLU A 228 12.13 -45.51 62.94
N LYS A 229 12.99 -46.14 62.14
CA LYS A 229 13.35 -47.53 62.36
C LYS A 229 14.78 -47.76 61.90
N SER A 230 15.63 -47.95 62.89
CA SER A 230 17.01 -48.41 62.89
C SER A 230 17.24 -49.56 61.91
N PHE A 231 18.17 -49.37 60.96
CA PHE A 231 18.85 -50.47 60.29
C PHE A 231 20.20 -50.65 60.97
N ASP A 232 20.19 -51.56 61.94
CA ASP A 232 21.36 -52.07 62.62
C ASP A 232 21.94 -53.25 61.84
N ASP A 233 23.25 -53.39 61.99
CA ASP A 233 24.23 -54.29 61.38
C ASP A 233 23.80 -55.72 60.99
N ASP A 234 24.22 -56.17 59.79
CA ASP A 234 24.93 -57.44 59.57
C ASP A 234 25.21 -57.68 58.06
N ILE A 235 26.46 -57.49 57.62
CA ILE A 235 26.99 -57.98 56.34
C ILE A 235 28.05 -59.04 56.65
N PRO A 236 27.80 -60.35 56.42
CA PRO A 236 28.83 -61.37 56.56
C PRO A 236 29.65 -61.54 55.27
N PHE A 237 30.96 -61.76 55.46
CA PHE A 237 31.99 -61.98 54.44
C PHE A 237 31.79 -63.25 53.60
#